data_AF-A0A1C3VI87-F1
#
_entry.id   AF-A0A1C3VI87-F1
#
_cell.length_a   1.000
_cell.length_b   1.000
_cell.length_c   1.000
_cell.angle_alpha   90.00
_cell.angle_beta   90.00
_cell.angle_gamma   90.00
#
_symmetry.space_group_name_H-M   'P 1'
#
loop_
_entity.id
_entity.type
_entity.pdbx_description
1 polymer ?
#
loop_
_entity_poly.entity_id
_entity_poly.type
_entity_poly.pdbx_seq_one_letter_code
_entity_poly.pdbx_strand_id
1 'polypeptide(L)'
;MKLYTHPGASSLSVHILLREIGLPFSIEVVNVTAKQRADGSDYKAVASRGMVPLLELDNGERLTENLVIVQYLCDRSERHDLMPPAGTMSRYRVMEWQSFIAAELHKSLVPLYWPGVETRTGELAVVRIRGRLGFVERNDRVVPDRRHFHRGRHLSVRDRELDALFQDPAR
;
A
#
# COMPACT_ATOMS: atom_id res chain seq x y z
N MET A 1 14.08 0.03 -12.52
CA MET A 1 12.73 0.56 -12.25
C MET A 1 12.79 1.89 -11.48
N LYS A 2 11.74 2.71 -11.55
CA LYS A 2 11.56 3.94 -10.77
C LYS A 2 10.20 3.93 -10.05
N LEU A 3 10.20 4.21 -8.75
CA LEU A 3 8.99 4.41 -7.94
C LEU A 3 8.71 5.90 -7.73
N TYR A 4 7.54 6.37 -8.16
CA TYR A 4 7.03 7.69 -7.79
C TYR A 4 6.23 7.57 -6.48
N THR A 5 6.62 8.34 -5.46
CA THR A 5 6.10 8.24 -4.09
C THR A 5 5.84 9.62 -3.46
N HIS A 6 5.04 9.65 -2.39
CA HIS A 6 4.84 10.83 -1.55
C HIS A 6 4.95 10.41 -0.07
N PRO A 7 5.72 11.13 0.77
CA PRO A 7 5.79 10.85 2.21
C PRO A 7 4.40 10.83 2.86
N GLY A 8 4.14 9.86 3.73
CA GLY A 8 2.83 9.69 4.39
C GLY A 8 1.71 9.13 3.48
N ALA A 9 2.00 8.78 2.23
CA ALA A 9 1.02 8.14 1.35
C ALA A 9 1.13 6.61 1.36
N SER A 10 0.08 5.94 0.86
CA SER A 10 0.02 4.47 0.75
C SER A 10 1.10 3.86 -0.16
N SER A 11 1.80 4.68 -0.97
CA SER A 11 2.96 4.28 -1.75
C SER A 11 4.14 3.74 -0.91
N LEU A 12 4.13 3.98 0.40
CA LEU A 12 5.08 3.39 1.35
C LEU A 12 5.07 1.85 1.33
N SER A 13 3.91 1.21 1.12
CA SER A 13 3.84 -0.27 1.07
C SER A 13 4.64 -0.85 -0.11
N VAL A 14 4.57 -0.22 -1.30
CA VAL A 14 5.43 -0.58 -2.45
C VAL A 14 6.89 -0.32 -2.14
N HIS A 15 7.20 0.79 -1.47
CA HIS A 15 8.57 1.14 -1.10
C HIS A 15 9.19 0.09 -0.16
N ILE A 16 8.47 -0.31 0.89
CA ILE A 16 8.87 -1.37 1.81
C ILE A 16 9.09 -2.68 1.04
N LEU A 17 8.15 -3.06 0.18
CA LEU A 17 8.27 -4.29 -0.59
C LEU A 17 9.50 -4.28 -1.51
N LEU A 18 9.72 -3.21 -2.28
CA LEU A 18 10.88 -3.08 -3.17
C LEU A 18 12.21 -3.23 -2.41
N ARG A 19 12.29 -2.65 -1.20
CA ARG A 19 13.46 -2.82 -0.32
C ARG A 19 13.63 -4.27 0.12
N GLU A 20 12.55 -4.94 0.49
CA GLU A 20 12.62 -6.31 0.99
C GLU A 20 12.94 -7.35 -0.10
N ILE A 21 12.38 -7.20 -1.30
CA ILE A 21 12.66 -8.13 -2.41
C ILE A 21 14.03 -7.90 -3.03
N GLY A 22 14.74 -6.83 -2.63
CA GLY A 22 16.12 -6.56 -3.04
C GLY A 22 16.27 -6.18 -4.52
N LEU A 23 15.19 -5.82 -5.22
CA LEU A 23 15.26 -5.40 -6.61
C LEU A 23 15.85 -3.98 -6.71
N PRO A 24 16.66 -3.68 -7.74
CA PRO A 24 17.18 -2.33 -7.96
C PRO A 24 16.06 -1.38 -8.40
N PHE A 25 15.96 -0.25 -7.72
CA PHE A 25 15.02 0.82 -8.07
C PHE A 25 15.54 2.19 -7.65
N SER A 26 15.06 3.22 -8.34
CA SER A 26 15.19 4.62 -7.93
C SER A 26 13.86 5.16 -7.41
N ILE A 27 13.90 6.27 -6.68
CA ILE A 27 12.73 6.93 -6.11
C ILE A 27 12.63 8.34 -6.65
N GLU A 28 11.44 8.75 -7.06
CA GLU A 28 11.11 10.14 -7.31
C GLU A 28 10.00 10.58 -6.34
N VAL A 29 10.33 11.50 -5.44
CA VAL A 29 9.35 12.08 -4.53
C VAL A 29 8.56 13.16 -5.29
N VAL A 30 7.24 13.04 -5.31
CA VAL A 30 6.33 13.98 -5.98
C VAL A 30 5.41 14.64 -4.96
N ASN A 31 4.96 15.86 -5.25
CA ASN A 31 3.93 16.53 -4.47
C ASN A 31 2.56 16.18 -5.07
N VAL A 32 1.83 15.24 -4.45
CA VAL A 32 0.50 14.82 -4.95
C VAL A 32 -0.60 15.83 -4.65
N THR A 33 -0.39 16.79 -3.75
CA THR A 33 -1.34 17.88 -3.50
C THR A 33 -1.23 18.94 -4.60
N ALA A 34 -0.01 19.39 -4.88
CA ALA A 34 0.27 20.36 -5.94
C ALA A 34 0.33 19.74 -7.35
N LYS A 35 0.34 18.40 -7.45
CA LYS A 35 0.54 17.64 -8.71
C LYS A 35 1.85 17.98 -9.41
N GLN A 36 2.93 18.10 -8.65
CA GLN A 36 4.25 18.49 -9.14
C GLN A 36 5.31 17.42 -8.91
N ARG A 37 6.24 17.30 -9.85
CA ARG A 37 7.46 16.50 -9.74
C ARG A 37 8.54 17.28 -8.98
N ALA A 38 9.65 16.62 -8.64
CA ALA A 38 10.75 17.25 -7.90
C ALA A 38 11.38 18.44 -8.65
N ASP A 39 11.32 18.45 -9.97
CA ASP A 39 11.79 19.53 -10.84
C ASP A 39 10.73 20.64 -11.06
N GLY A 40 9.57 20.55 -10.40
CA GLY A 40 8.46 21.50 -10.56
C GLY A 40 7.55 21.24 -11.76
N SER A 41 7.87 20.26 -12.63
CA SER A 41 7.03 19.91 -13.78
C SER A 41 5.73 19.21 -13.37
N ASP A 42 4.72 19.23 -14.25
CA ASP A 42 3.40 18.63 -14.00
C ASP A 42 3.50 17.10 -13.88
N TYR A 43 3.13 16.58 -12.70
CA TYR A 43 3.11 15.14 -12.46
C TYR A 43 2.04 14.41 -13.28
N LYS A 44 0.98 15.09 -13.72
CA LYS A 44 -0.05 14.46 -14.56
C LYS A 44 0.44 14.07 -15.94
N ALA A 45 1.54 14.65 -16.42
CA ALA A 45 2.22 14.22 -17.63
C ALA A 45 2.81 12.80 -17.51
N VAL A 46 3.12 12.38 -16.27
CA VAL A 46 3.62 11.03 -15.96
C VAL A 46 2.49 10.11 -15.53
N ALA A 47 1.67 10.55 -14.58
CA ALA A 47 0.56 9.81 -14.01
C ALA A 47 -0.75 10.55 -14.28
N SER A 48 -1.54 10.13 -15.27
CA SER A 48 -2.79 10.83 -15.66
C SER A 48 -3.76 11.08 -14.50
N ARG A 49 -3.82 10.16 -13.53
CA ARG A 49 -4.63 10.29 -12.29
C ARG A 49 -4.02 11.23 -11.25
N GLY A 50 -2.74 11.58 -11.38
CA GLY A 50 -1.99 12.42 -10.45
C GLY A 50 -1.86 11.81 -9.06
N MET A 51 -1.79 10.48 -8.97
CA MET A 51 -1.74 9.72 -7.71
C MET A 51 -0.45 8.91 -7.62
N VAL A 52 -0.12 8.50 -6.39
CA VAL A 52 0.93 7.53 -6.07
C VAL A 52 0.30 6.31 -5.39
N PRO A 53 0.94 5.12 -5.43
CA PRO A 53 2.19 4.82 -6.13
C PRO A 53 2.02 4.77 -7.66
N LEU A 54 3.11 5.10 -8.37
CA LEU A 54 3.32 4.72 -9.77
C LEU A 54 4.69 4.04 -9.89
N LEU A 55 4.73 2.86 -10.50
CA LEU A 55 5.96 2.15 -10.83
C LEU A 55 6.23 2.27 -12.32
N GLU A 56 7.36 2.86 -12.69
CA GLU A 56 7.86 2.89 -14.07
C GLU A 56 8.92 1.80 -14.24
N LEU A 57 8.68 0.92 -15.21
CA LEU A 57 9.53 -0.20 -15.56
C LEU A 57 10.68 0.25 -16.46
N ASP A 58 11.72 -0.59 -16.59
CA ASP A 58 12.91 -0.25 -17.38
C ASP A 58 12.62 -0.11 -18.89
N ASN A 59 11.51 -0.68 -19.36
CA ASN A 59 11.03 -0.53 -20.74
C ASN A 59 10.10 0.69 -20.94
N GLY A 60 9.92 1.52 -19.90
CA GLY A 60 9.07 2.71 -19.95
C GLY A 60 7.58 2.46 -19.68
N GLU A 61 7.15 1.20 -19.52
CA GLU A 61 5.78 0.91 -19.10
C GLU A 61 5.53 1.44 -17.68
N ARG A 62 4.28 1.89 -17.43
CA ARG A 62 3.88 2.47 -16.15
C ARG A 62 2.73 1.69 -15.55
N LEU A 63 2.90 1.26 -14.31
CA LEU A 63 1.91 0.54 -13.53
C LEU A 63 1.43 1.40 -12.37
N THR A 64 0.11 1.45 -12.20
CA THR A 64 -0.56 2.15 -11.11
C THR A 64 -1.36 1.14 -10.27
N GLU A 65 -1.94 1.62 -9.18
CA GLU A 65 -2.68 0.83 -8.19
C GLU A 65 -1.77 -0.05 -7.31
N ASN A 66 -1.78 0.25 -6.02
CA ASN A 66 -0.91 -0.36 -5.02
C ASN A 66 -0.95 -1.90 -5.06
N LEU A 67 -2.15 -2.47 -5.04
CA LEU A 67 -2.37 -3.92 -5.00
C LEU A 67 -1.80 -4.63 -6.23
N VAL A 68 -1.86 -3.97 -7.38
CA VAL A 68 -1.40 -4.51 -8.67
C VAL A 68 0.12 -4.42 -8.75
N ILE A 69 0.70 -3.28 -8.36
CA ILE A 69 2.15 -3.10 -8.33
C ILE A 69 2.81 -4.12 -7.39
N VAL A 70 2.25 -4.33 -6.20
CA VAL A 70 2.80 -5.30 -5.25
C VAL A 70 2.73 -6.72 -5.82
N GLN A 71 1.60 -7.12 -6.40
CA GLN A 71 1.46 -8.42 -7.06
C GLN A 71 2.50 -8.62 -8.16
N TYR A 72 2.62 -7.63 -9.06
CA TYR A 72 3.60 -7.64 -10.13
C TYR A 72 5.03 -7.83 -9.61
N LEU A 73 5.42 -7.10 -8.57
CA LEU A 73 6.75 -7.18 -7.98
C LEU A 73 7.02 -8.55 -7.35
N CYS A 74 6.06 -9.12 -6.63
CA CYS A 74 6.20 -10.47 -6.06
C CYS A 74 6.30 -11.54 -7.13
N ASP A 75 5.47 -11.46 -8.18
CA ASP A 75 5.48 -12.42 -9.29
C ASP A 75 6.81 -12.32 -10.07
N ARG A 76 7.30 -11.10 -10.31
CA ARG A 76 8.56 -10.85 -11.03
C ARG A 76 9.81 -11.32 -10.28
N SER A 77 9.74 -11.32 -8.94
CA SER A 77 10.83 -11.72 -8.04
C SER A 77 10.69 -13.14 -7.49
N GLU A 78 9.69 -13.91 -7.97
CA GLU A 78 9.41 -15.27 -7.52
C GLU A 78 9.19 -15.39 -5.99
N ARG A 79 8.70 -14.30 -5.37
CA ARG A 79 8.44 -14.22 -3.92
C ARG A 79 7.09 -14.84 -3.57
N HIS A 80 6.99 -16.15 -3.78
CA HIS A 80 5.79 -16.93 -3.51
C HIS A 80 5.44 -17.04 -2.00
N ASP A 81 6.41 -16.72 -1.14
CA ASP A 81 6.21 -16.54 0.31
C ASP A 81 5.37 -15.29 0.63
N LEU A 82 5.43 -14.27 -0.22
CA LEU A 82 4.68 -13.01 -0.06
C LEU A 82 3.33 -13.03 -0.80
N MET A 83 3.32 -13.69 -1.95
CA MET A 83 2.19 -13.76 -2.88
C MET A 83 2.10 -15.17 -3.45
N PRO A 84 1.10 -15.98 -3.05
CA PRO A 84 0.98 -17.35 -3.55
C PRO A 84 0.90 -17.41 -5.08
N PRO A 85 1.16 -18.58 -5.71
CA PRO A 85 1.11 -18.72 -7.16
C PRO A 85 -0.26 -18.34 -7.74
N ALA A 86 -0.24 -17.74 -8.93
CA ALA A 86 -1.46 -17.37 -9.66
C ALA A 86 -2.38 -18.59 -9.89
N GLY A 87 -3.69 -18.36 -9.86
CA GLY A 87 -4.69 -19.42 -10.03
C GLY A 87 -4.96 -20.29 -8.79
N THR A 88 -4.22 -20.11 -7.69
CA THR A 88 -4.45 -20.85 -6.44
C THR A 88 -5.51 -20.17 -5.56
N MET A 89 -6.27 -20.95 -4.78
CA MET A 89 -7.19 -20.39 -3.78
C MET A 89 -6.45 -19.52 -2.74
N SER A 90 -5.22 -19.88 -2.39
CA SER A 90 -4.38 -19.07 -1.50
C SER A 90 -4.13 -17.67 -2.06
N ARG A 91 -3.87 -17.52 -3.37
CA ARG A 91 -3.75 -16.21 -4.02
C ARG A 91 -5.04 -15.41 -3.86
N TYR A 92 -6.19 -16.02 -4.14
CA TYR A 92 -7.48 -15.33 -4.03
C TYR A 92 -7.78 -14.90 -2.59
N ARG A 93 -7.35 -15.66 -1.58
CA ARG A 93 -7.45 -15.24 -0.16
C ARG A 93 -6.57 -14.03 0.16
N VAL A 94 -5.36 -13.96 -0.39
CA VAL A 94 -4.54 -12.75 -0.24
C VAL A 94 -5.17 -11.56 -0.96
N MET A 95 -5.66 -11.74 -2.18
CA MET A 95 -6.33 -10.69 -2.95
C MET A 95 -7.64 -10.21 -2.31
N GLU A 96 -8.39 -11.11 -1.67
CA GLU A 96 -9.58 -10.78 -0.87
C GLU A 96 -9.22 -9.82 0.26
N TRP A 97 -8.14 -10.10 0.99
CA TRP A 97 -7.63 -9.20 2.04
C TRP A 97 -7.09 -7.88 1.49
N GLN A 98 -6.32 -7.90 0.40
CA GLN A 98 -5.83 -6.70 -0.27
C GLN A 98 -6.99 -5.78 -0.68
N SER A 99 -8.04 -6.36 -1.27
CA SER A 99 -9.26 -5.64 -1.65
C SER A 99 -9.95 -5.03 -0.43
N PHE A 100 -10.11 -5.79 0.65
CA PHE A 100 -10.67 -5.28 1.91
C PHE A 100 -9.83 -4.13 2.49
N ILE A 101 -8.50 -4.26 2.52
CA ILE A 101 -7.60 -3.21 3.02
C ILE A 101 -7.76 -1.95 2.18
N ALA A 102 -7.72 -2.07 0.85
CA ALA A 102 -7.83 -0.93 -0.05
C ALA A 102 -9.20 -0.25 0.04
N ALA A 103 -10.30 -1.01 0.07
CA ALA A 103 -11.65 -0.47 -0.02
C ALA A 103 -12.25 -0.09 1.34
N GLU A 104 -11.97 -0.84 2.39
CA GLU A 104 -12.62 -0.67 3.69
C GLU A 104 -11.73 0.00 4.74
N LEU A 105 -10.42 -0.23 4.73
CA LEU A 105 -9.51 0.43 5.68
C LEU A 105 -8.97 1.73 5.11
N HIS A 106 -8.22 1.66 4.00
CA HIS A 106 -7.54 2.81 3.40
C HIS A 106 -8.52 3.92 3.02
N LYS A 107 -9.66 3.60 2.38
CA LYS A 107 -10.66 4.64 2.04
C LYS A 107 -11.41 5.18 3.24
N SER A 108 -11.55 4.43 4.34
CA SER A 108 -12.16 4.95 5.57
C SER A 108 -11.26 5.97 6.27
N LEU A 109 -9.94 5.95 6.01
CA LEU A 109 -8.99 6.94 6.54
C LEU A 109 -9.03 8.27 5.77
N VAL A 110 -9.44 8.25 4.49
CA VAL A 110 -9.37 9.43 3.61
C VAL A 110 -10.03 10.70 4.20
N PRO A 111 -11.23 10.65 4.81
CA PRO A 111 -11.84 11.84 5.41
C PRO A 111 -11.01 12.46 6.54
N LEU A 112 -10.12 11.71 7.20
CA LEU A 112 -9.26 12.24 8.26
C LEU A 112 -8.11 13.10 7.72
N TYR A 113 -7.80 12.99 6.43
CA TYR A 113 -6.70 13.70 5.77
C TYR A 113 -7.14 14.84 4.85
N TRP A 114 -8.45 15.03 4.66
CA TRP A 114 -8.97 16.13 3.84
C TRP A 114 -9.03 17.44 4.63
N PRO A 115 -8.46 18.54 4.10
CA PRO A 115 -8.60 19.85 4.71
C PRO A 115 -10.08 20.27 4.78
N GLY A 116 -10.50 20.84 5.91
CA GLY A 116 -11.85 21.39 6.06
C GLY A 116 -12.96 20.36 6.31
N VAL A 117 -12.61 19.11 6.65
CA VAL A 117 -13.61 18.11 7.04
C VAL A 117 -14.28 18.50 8.37
N GLU A 118 -15.62 18.46 8.37
CA GLU A 118 -16.42 18.70 9.57
C GLU A 118 -16.11 17.68 10.67
N THR A 119 -16.07 18.12 11.93
CA THR A 119 -15.77 17.28 13.09
C THR A 119 -16.62 16.01 13.13
N ARG A 120 -17.93 16.12 12.88
CA ARG A 120 -18.86 14.97 12.86
C ARG A 120 -18.50 13.94 11.80
N THR A 121 -18.04 14.39 10.64
CA THR A 121 -17.60 13.49 9.56
C THR A 121 -16.33 12.74 9.96
N GLY A 122 -15.39 13.42 10.63
CA GLY A 122 -14.22 12.79 11.23
C GLY A 122 -14.57 11.74 12.29
N GLU A 123 -15.50 12.05 13.19
CA GLU A 123 -15.97 11.11 14.22
C GLU A 123 -16.61 9.86 13.61
N LEU A 124 -17.45 10.00 12.58
CA LEU A 124 -18.05 8.87 11.86
C LEU A 124 -16.99 8.02 11.15
N ALA A 125 -15.96 8.65 10.57
CA ALA A 125 -14.83 7.95 9.98
C ALA A 125 -14.08 7.11 11.03
N VAL A 126 -13.82 7.68 12.22
CA VAL A 126 -13.19 6.96 13.34
C VAL A 126 -14.02 5.75 13.79
N VAL A 127 -15.35 5.90 13.92
CA VAL A 127 -16.25 4.78 14.26
C VAL A 127 -16.14 3.67 13.22
N ARG A 128 -16.15 4.02 11.92
CA ARG A 128 -16.01 3.05 10.82
C ARG A 128 -14.66 2.33 10.89
N ILE A 129 -13.56 3.07 11.06
CA ILE A 129 -12.20 2.51 11.16
C ILE A 129 -12.12 1.53 12.34
N ARG A 130 -12.61 1.91 13.53
CA ARG A 130 -12.63 1.01 14.70
C ARG A 130 -13.38 -0.30 14.41
N GLY A 131 -14.53 -0.22 13.75
CA GLY A 131 -15.28 -1.40 13.35
C GLY A 131 -14.50 -2.33 12.42
N ARG A 132 -13.79 -1.76 11.43
CA ARG A 132 -12.95 -2.52 10.49
C ARG A 132 -11.70 -3.09 11.16
N LEU A 133 -11.05 -2.35 12.05
CA LEU A 133 -9.94 -2.84 12.87
C LEU A 133 -10.38 -4.01 13.76
N GLY A 134 -11.54 -3.92 14.40
CA GLY A 134 -12.09 -5.05 15.17
C GLY A 134 -12.39 -6.27 14.29
N PHE A 135 -12.78 -6.08 13.03
CA PHE A 135 -12.89 -7.19 12.06
C PHE A 135 -11.52 -7.81 11.77
N VAL A 136 -10.49 -6.99 11.52
CA VAL A 136 -9.12 -7.48 11.35
C VAL A 136 -8.72 -8.30 12.57
N GLU A 137 -8.77 -7.75 13.78
CA GLU A 137 -8.35 -8.43 15.02
C GLU A 137 -9.05 -9.79 15.25
N ARG A 138 -10.35 -9.89 14.96
CA ARG A 138 -11.10 -11.15 15.12
C ARG A 138 -10.70 -12.20 14.08
N ASN A 139 -10.42 -11.77 12.85
CA ASN A 139 -10.12 -12.65 11.72
C ASN A 139 -8.60 -12.85 11.53
N ASP A 140 -7.77 -12.11 12.28
CA ASP A 140 -6.32 -12.25 12.31
C ASP A 140 -5.86 -13.53 13.01
N ARG A 141 -6.79 -14.28 13.63
CA ARG A 141 -6.55 -15.63 14.18
C ARG A 141 -6.23 -16.70 13.13
N VAL A 142 -6.24 -16.37 11.84
CA VAL A 142 -5.85 -17.26 10.73
C VAL A 142 -4.37 -17.03 10.29
N VAL A 143 -3.64 -16.13 10.94
CA VAL A 143 -2.19 -15.97 10.81
C VAL A 143 -1.53 -16.31 12.15
N PRO A 144 -0.50 -17.17 12.23
CA PRO A 144 0.01 -17.66 13.51
C PRO A 144 0.65 -16.54 14.36
N ASP A 145 0.01 -16.25 15.50
CA ASP A 145 0.56 -15.73 16.77
C ASP A 145 1.39 -14.43 16.76
N ARG A 146 0.82 -13.39 17.37
CA ARG A 146 1.47 -12.11 17.75
C ARG A 146 2.68 -12.27 18.69
N ARG A 147 3.09 -13.47 19.09
CA ARG A 147 4.38 -13.72 19.80
C ARG A 147 5.53 -14.14 18.89
N HIS A 148 5.30 -14.23 17.58
CA HIS A 148 6.31 -14.61 16.59
C HIS A 148 6.89 -13.44 15.78
N PHE A 149 6.56 -12.19 16.13
CA PHE A 149 7.10 -10.96 15.49
C PHE A 149 8.64 -10.88 15.43
N HIS A 150 9.38 -11.72 16.17
CA HIS A 150 10.84 -11.70 16.23
C HIS A 150 11.57 -12.95 15.72
N ARG A 151 10.89 -13.96 15.17
CA ARG A 151 11.60 -15.14 14.61
C ARG A 151 10.95 -15.67 13.33
N GLY A 152 11.37 -15.09 12.20
CA GLY A 152 11.55 -15.82 10.93
C GLY A 152 10.35 -16.60 10.37
N ARG A 153 9.14 -16.02 10.38
CA ARG A 153 8.04 -16.51 9.52
C ARG A 153 7.55 -15.37 8.63
N HIS A 154 7.48 -15.66 7.34
CA HIS A 154 7.34 -14.72 6.24
C HIS A 154 6.02 -13.93 6.32
N LEU A 155 6.13 -12.61 6.52
CA LEU A 155 5.00 -11.68 6.48
C LEU A 155 4.49 -11.58 5.05
N SER A 156 3.19 -11.67 4.81
CA SER A 156 2.59 -11.60 3.48
C SER A 156 2.46 -10.15 3.00
N VAL A 157 2.17 -9.93 1.71
CA VAL A 157 1.89 -8.60 1.15
C VAL A 157 0.86 -7.81 1.97
N ARG A 158 -0.16 -8.50 2.48
CA ARG A 158 -1.22 -7.93 3.35
C ARG A 158 -0.63 -7.15 4.52
N ASP A 159 0.41 -7.71 5.15
CA ASP A 159 0.95 -7.17 6.39
C ASP A 159 1.74 -5.88 6.13
N ARG A 160 2.43 -5.78 4.99
CA ARG A 160 3.09 -4.53 4.55
C ARG A 160 2.10 -3.43 4.21
N GLU A 161 0.95 -3.79 3.65
CA GLU A 161 -0.12 -2.83 3.38
C GLU A 161 -0.74 -2.32 4.68
N LEU A 162 -0.95 -3.19 5.67
CA LEU A 162 -1.41 -2.78 7.01
C LEU A 162 -0.36 -1.90 7.71
N ASP A 163 0.91 -2.30 7.71
CA ASP A 163 1.99 -1.52 8.32
C ASP A 163 2.07 -0.11 7.70
N ALA A 164 2.00 -0.01 6.38
CA ALA A 164 2.04 1.27 5.68
C ALA A 164 0.84 2.18 6.02
N LEU A 165 -0.32 1.63 6.39
CA LEU A 165 -1.48 2.43 6.79
C LEU A 165 -1.37 3.00 8.20
N PHE A 166 -0.55 2.41 9.07
CA PHE A 166 -0.43 2.79 10.48
C PHE A 166 0.93 3.37 10.85
N GLN A 167 1.87 3.49 9.90
CA GLN A 167 3.11 4.24 10.14
C GLN A 167 2.82 5.73 10.24
N ASP A 168 3.36 6.33 11.31
CA ASP A 168 3.32 7.77 11.56
C ASP A 168 4.09 8.51 10.46
N PRO A 169 3.47 9.41 9.68
CA PRO A 169 4.17 10.23 8.69
C PRO A 169 5.28 11.12 9.27
N ALA A 170 5.32 11.31 10.60
CA ALA A 170 6.26 12.18 11.30
C ALA A 170 7.52 11.47 11.84
N ARG A 171 7.76 10.20 11.51
CA ARG A 171 9.01 9.48 11.83
C ARG A 171 9.82 9.09 10.60
#